data_AF-A0AAW4YEL8-F1
#
_entry.id   AF-A0AAW4YEL8-F1
#
_cell.length_a   1.000
_cell.length_b   1.000
_cell.length_c   1.000
_cell.angle_alpha   90.00
_cell.angle_beta   90.00
_cell.angle_gamma   90.00
#
_symmetry.space_group_name_H-M   'P 1'
#
loop_
_entity.id
_entity.type
_entity.pdbx_description
1 polymer ?
#
loop_
_entity_poly.entity_id
_entity_poly.type
_entity_poly.pdbx_seq_one_letter_code
_entity_poly.pdbx_strand_id
1 'polypeptide(L)'
;ESSLAEAEIEYHDKRSASIYVAFDVKDDKGVVDSDAKFIIWTTTPWTIPSNVAITVHPELKYGQYNVDGQKYIVAEALSDAVAE
;
A
#
# COMPACT_ATOMS: atom_id res chain seq x y z
N GLU A 1 -17.58 22.60 13.23
CA GLU A 1 -16.29 22.66 12.51
C GLU A 1 -16.51 23.32 11.16
N SER A 2 -15.53 24.07 10.65
CA SER A 2 -15.56 24.68 9.32
C SER A 2 -14.44 24.08 8.47
N SER A 3 -14.65 23.96 7.17
CA SER A 3 -13.58 23.73 6.20
C SER A 3 -12.62 24.92 6.19
N LEU A 4 -11.33 24.65 5.93
CA LEU A 4 -10.29 25.66 5.73
C LEU A 4 -10.00 25.83 4.24
N ALA A 5 -9.72 27.06 3.81
CA ALA A 5 -9.18 27.31 2.48
C ALA A 5 -7.67 27.01 2.45
N GLU A 6 -7.09 26.72 1.28
CA GLU A 6 -5.64 26.44 1.16
C GLU A 6 -4.77 27.58 1.70
N ALA A 7 -5.21 28.83 1.55
CA ALA A 7 -4.52 30.01 2.09
C ALA A 7 -4.48 30.08 3.64
N GLU A 8 -5.29 29.26 4.32
CA GLU A 8 -5.36 29.15 5.78
C GLU A 8 -4.57 27.93 6.31
N ILE A 9 -3.95 27.13 5.42
CA ILE A 9 -3.20 25.93 5.80
C ILE A 9 -1.75 26.29 6.11
N GLU A 10 -1.31 25.94 7.32
CA GLU A 10 0.10 26.02 7.74
C GLU A 10 0.67 24.60 7.95
N TYR A 11 1.93 24.41 7.57
CA TYR A 11 2.61 23.11 7.69
C TYR A 11 3.48 23.06 8.94
N HIS A 12 3.36 21.96 9.68
CA HIS A 12 4.16 21.69 10.86
C HIS A 12 4.61 20.23 10.89
N ASP A 13 5.72 19.98 11.56
CA ASP A 13 6.19 18.62 11.82
C ASP A 13 5.21 17.89 12.73
N LYS A 14 4.87 16.67 12.32
CA LYS A 14 4.02 15.76 13.08
C LYS A 14 4.58 14.35 12.97
N ARG A 15 4.61 13.66 14.10
CA ARG A 15 4.88 12.22 14.11
C ARG A 15 3.64 11.46 13.63
N SER A 16 3.82 10.65 12.59
CA SER A 16 2.80 9.74 12.06
C SER A 16 3.30 8.32 12.16
N ALA A 17 2.39 7.37 12.37
CA ALA A 17 2.72 5.96 12.20
C ALA A 17 3.04 5.71 10.74
N SER A 18 4.00 4.82 10.45
CA SER A 18 4.30 4.31 9.12
C SER A 18 4.09 2.81 9.18
N ILE A 19 3.10 2.29 8.45
CA ILE A 19 2.73 0.87 8.52
C ILE A 19 2.68 0.25 7.14
N TYR A 20 2.94 -1.04 7.11
CA TYR A 20 2.68 -1.90 5.96
C TYR A 20 1.55 -2.86 6.29
N VAL A 21 0.63 -3.05 5.36
CA VAL A 21 -0.49 -4.00 5.48
C VAL A 21 -0.52 -4.89 4.24
N ALA A 22 -0.82 -6.17 4.44
CA ALA A 22 -0.92 -7.15 3.38
C ALA A 22 -2.39 -7.51 3.13
N PHE A 23 -2.88 -7.27 1.91
CA PHE A 23 -4.24 -7.61 1.48
C PHE A 23 -4.24 -8.90 0.66
N ASP A 24 -5.02 -9.89 1.09
CA ASP A 24 -5.21 -11.13 0.33
C ASP A 24 -5.83 -10.87 -1.04
N VAL A 25 -5.29 -11.49 -2.07
CA VAL A 25 -5.98 -11.62 -3.36
C VAL A 25 -7.15 -12.59 -3.19
N LYS A 26 -8.37 -12.16 -3.52
CA LYS A 26 -9.57 -13.01 -3.47
C LYS A 26 -9.98 -13.54 -4.85
N ASP A 27 -9.63 -12.82 -5.90
CA ASP A 27 -9.84 -13.19 -7.31
C ASP A 27 -8.57 -12.81 -8.08
N ASP A 28 -7.77 -13.81 -8.42
CA ASP A 28 -6.47 -13.64 -9.06
C ASP A 28 -6.55 -13.42 -10.59
N LYS A 29 -7.70 -13.75 -11.20
CA LYS A 29 -7.95 -13.64 -12.64
C LYS A 29 -6.89 -14.30 -13.53
N GLY A 30 -6.12 -15.24 -13.00
CA GLY A 30 -4.97 -15.87 -13.67
C GLY A 30 -3.78 -14.94 -13.90
N VAL A 31 -3.71 -13.79 -13.22
CA VAL A 31 -2.65 -12.78 -13.37
C VAL A 31 -1.55 -12.95 -12.32
N VAL A 32 -1.91 -13.38 -11.13
CA VAL A 32 -1.03 -13.58 -9.98
C VAL A 32 -1.35 -14.91 -9.31
N ASP A 33 -0.51 -15.37 -8.38
CA ASP A 33 -0.83 -16.58 -7.65
C ASP A 33 -2.02 -16.36 -6.69
N SER A 34 -2.89 -17.35 -6.55
CA SER A 34 -4.12 -17.23 -5.74
C SER A 34 -3.87 -17.01 -4.24
N ASP A 35 -2.68 -17.34 -3.73
CA ASP A 35 -2.24 -17.12 -2.35
C ASP A 35 -1.39 -15.85 -2.17
N ALA A 36 -1.26 -15.05 -3.23
CA ALA A 36 -0.53 -13.79 -3.17
C ALA A 36 -1.26 -12.70 -2.38
N LYS A 37 -0.48 -11.77 -1.83
CA LYS A 37 -0.95 -10.63 -1.05
C LYS A 37 -0.37 -9.33 -1.60
N PHE A 38 -1.17 -8.29 -1.73
CA PHE A 38 -0.66 -6.95 -2.05
C PHE A 38 -0.15 -6.25 -0.79
N ILE A 39 1.10 -5.80 -0.80
CA ILE A 39 1.65 -4.95 0.28
C ILE A 39 1.29 -3.50 -0.01
N ILE A 40 0.67 -2.83 0.96
CA ILE A 40 0.33 -1.41 0.94
C ILE A 40 1.03 -0.71 2.10
N TRP A 41 1.66 0.42 1.80
CA TRP A 41 2.22 1.33 2.79
C TRP A 41 1.27 2.51 3.03
N THR A 42 1.11 2.91 4.29
CA THR A 42 0.36 4.14 4.64
C THR A 42 0.86 4.80 5.92
N THR A 43 0.75 6.12 5.96
CA THR A 43 0.98 6.92 7.17
C THR A 43 -0.30 7.27 7.94
N THR A 44 -1.45 6.85 7.45
CA THR A 44 -2.77 7.13 8.03
C THR A 44 -3.53 5.83 8.34
N PRO A 45 -3.14 5.04 9.36
CA PRO A 45 -3.79 3.77 9.67
C PRO A 45 -5.32 3.87 9.86
N TRP A 46 -5.81 5.01 10.34
CA TRP A 46 -7.23 5.27 10.56
C TRP A 46 -8.06 5.27 9.26
N THR A 47 -7.45 5.35 8.07
CA THR A 47 -8.16 5.26 6.79
C THR A 47 -8.34 3.82 6.31
N ILE A 48 -7.65 2.84 6.90
CA ILE A 48 -7.71 1.42 6.50
C ILE A 48 -9.13 0.83 6.59
N PRO A 49 -9.94 1.08 7.65
CA PRO A 49 -11.30 0.56 7.73
C PRO A 49 -12.25 1.02 6.61
N SER A 50 -11.90 2.11 5.92
CA SER A 50 -12.66 2.66 4.80
C SER A 50 -11.97 2.43 3.45
N ASN A 51 -11.10 1.42 3.33
CA ASN A 51 -10.49 1.05 2.05
C ASN A 51 -11.56 0.58 1.05
N VAL A 52 -11.46 1.07 -0.19
CA VAL A 52 -12.38 0.73 -1.30
C VAL A 52 -11.65 0.00 -2.43
N ALA A 53 -10.37 0.35 -2.67
CA ALA A 53 -9.57 -0.22 -3.74
C ALA A 53 -8.07 -0.10 -3.44
N ILE A 54 -7.29 -0.86 -4.20
CA ILE A 54 -5.84 -0.71 -4.34
C ILE A 54 -5.56 -0.09 -5.70
N THR A 55 -4.69 0.91 -5.75
CA THR A 55 -4.29 1.58 -6.98
C THR A 55 -2.90 1.10 -7.40
N VAL A 56 -2.78 0.74 -8.68
CA VAL A 56 -1.51 0.38 -9.33
C VAL A 56 -1.32 1.25 -10.56
N HIS A 57 -0.08 1.56 -10.91
CA HIS A 57 0.23 2.33 -12.10
C HIS A 57 0.48 1.37 -13.28
N PRO A 58 -0.18 1.54 -14.44
CA PRO A 58 -0.15 0.56 -15.52
C PRO A 58 1.23 0.38 -16.18
N GLU A 59 2.10 1.39 -16.10
CA GLU A 59 3.45 1.35 -16.69
C GLU A 59 4.54 0.89 -15.70
N LEU A 60 4.20 0.76 -14.42
CA LEU A 60 5.15 0.27 -13.42
C LEU A 60 5.16 -1.26 -13.39
N LYS A 61 6.33 -1.83 -13.09
CA LYS A 61 6.50 -3.26 -12.91
C LYS A 61 6.25 -3.66 -11.47
N TYR A 62 5.51 -4.74 -11.30
CA TYR A 62 5.20 -5.33 -10.00
C TYR A 62 5.69 -6.78 -10.01
N GLY A 63 6.48 -7.12 -8.99
CA GLY A 63 7.03 -8.46 -8.80
C GLY A 63 6.23 -9.22 -7.74
N GLN A 64 6.20 -10.54 -7.88
CA GLN A 64 5.72 -11.45 -6.84
C GLN A 64 6.92 -12.10 -6.15
N TYR A 65 7.04 -11.94 -4.84
CA TYR A 65 8.18 -12.37 -4.04
C TYR A 65 7.71 -13.36 -2.99
N ASN A 66 8.45 -14.46 -2.82
CA ASN A 66 8.17 -15.45 -1.78
C ASN A 66 9.08 -15.18 -0.57
N VAL A 67 8.47 -14.88 0.57
CA VAL A 67 9.16 -14.62 1.85
C VAL A 67 8.50 -15.50 2.90
N ASP A 68 9.28 -16.40 3.50
CA ASP A 68 8.83 -17.33 4.54
C ASP A 68 7.57 -18.13 4.17
N GLY A 69 7.45 -18.51 2.89
CA GLY A 69 6.31 -19.27 2.38
C GLY A 69 5.06 -18.44 2.10
N GLN A 70 5.12 -17.11 2.23
CA GLN A 70 4.07 -16.18 1.82
C GLN A 70 4.48 -15.44 0.56
N LYS A 71 3.51 -15.21 -0.34
CA LYS A 71 3.74 -14.52 -1.60
C LYS A 71 3.24 -13.08 -1.50
N TYR A 72 4.11 -12.13 -1.80
CA TYR A 72 3.80 -10.71 -1.74
C TYR A 72 4.00 -10.05 -3.10
N ILE A 73 3.09 -9.14 -3.43
CA ILE A 73 3.14 -8.31 -4.63
C ILE A 73 3.55 -6.90 -4.21
N VAL A 74 4.62 -6.40 -4.81
CA VAL A 74 5.14 -5.04 -4.59
C VAL A 74 5.73 -4.49 -5.88
N ALA A 75 5.78 -3.17 -6.01
CA ALA A 75 6.47 -2.53 -7.13
C ALA A 75 7.97 -2.91 -7.11
N GLU A 76 8.51 -3.30 -8.26
CA GLU A 76 9.91 -3.75 -8.38
C GLU A 76 10.89 -2.69 -7.89
N ALA A 77 10.62 -1.41 -8.19
CA ALA A 77 11.43 -0.28 -7.74
C ALA A 77 11.46 -0.06 -6.22
N LEU A 78 10.55 -0.71 -5.47
CA LEU A 78 10.43 -0.58 -4.02
C LEU A 78 10.75 -1.89 -3.28
N SER A 79 11.11 -2.97 -3.99
CA SER A 79 11.31 -4.28 -3.36
C SER A 79 12.34 -4.24 -2.24
N ASP A 80 13.45 -3.53 -2.46
CA ASP A 80 14.55 -3.46 -1.50
C ASP A 80 14.14 -2.72 -0.22
N ALA A 81 13.40 -1.61 -0.36
CA ALA A 81 12.92 -0.82 0.76
C ALA A 81 11.80 -1.49 1.56
N VAL A 82 11.09 -2.46 0.96
CA VAL A 82 10.03 -3.23 1.62
C VAL A 82 10.57 -4.52 2.24
N ALA A 83 11.73 -5.00 1.80
CA ALA A 83 12.35 -6.22 2.30
C ALA A 83 13.17 -6.04 3.59
N GLU A 84 13.49 -4.79 3.96
CA GLU A 84 14.16 -4.41 5.22
C GLU A 84 13.20 -4.43 6.42
#